data_AF-A0A0B2S6E8-F1
#
_entry.id   AF-A0A0B2S6E8-F1
#
_cell.length_a   1.000
_cell.length_b   1.000
_cell.length_c   1.000
_cell.angle_alpha   90.00
_cell.angle_beta   90.00
_cell.angle_gamma   90.00
#
_symmetry.space_group_name_H-M   'P 1'
#
loop_
_entity.id
_entity.type
_entity.pdbx_description
1 polymer ?
#
loop_
_entity_poly.entity_id
_entity_poly.type
_entity_poly.pdbx_seq_one_letter_code
_entity_poly.pdbx_strand_id
1 'polypeptide(L)'
;MEVVIVAIAATLGNLLMGWDSSTIADKMMSSTTVRKLQVVSPVPADIDIANSVEPVHISQIAKDLNLSPNHYDLYGKYKAKVLLSVLDELQGSEDGYYVVVGGITPTPLGEGKSTTTVGLCQALGAFLDKKVVTCLRQPSQGPTFGIKGGAAGGGYSQVIPMDEFNLHLTGDIHAITAANNLLAAAIDTRIFHESTQSDKALFNRLCPPNKEGKRSFSDVMFRRLTKLGISKTNPDDLTPEEVNKFARLDIDPNSITWRRVMDINDRFLRKIAIGQGPDEKGMVRETGFDISVASEIMAVLALTTSLADMRERLGKMVIGNTRESHFTFCFMLDLITEMAQETTRALRTGYILVYIYIWKHQHI
;
A
#
# COMPACT_ATOMS: atom_id res chain seq x y z
N MET A 1 1.46 0.44 -16.80
CA MET A 1 1.37 1.52 -15.80
C MET A 1 1.77 0.92 -14.48
N GLU A 2 2.83 1.46 -13.89
CA GLU A 2 3.77 0.66 -13.13
C GLU A 2 4.08 1.49 -11.87
N VAL A 3 3.14 1.48 -10.90
CA VAL A 3 3.15 2.40 -9.75
C VAL A 3 4.10 1.91 -8.66
N VAL A 4 4.91 2.84 -8.17
CA VAL A 4 6.21 2.66 -7.53
C VAL A 4 6.07 2.59 -6.00
N ILE A 5 6.24 1.43 -5.35
CA ILE A 5 6.48 1.38 -3.90
C ILE A 5 7.99 1.62 -3.69
N VAL A 6 8.41 2.90 -3.61
CA VAL A 6 9.82 3.31 -3.38
C VAL A 6 10.03 3.98 -2.03
N ALA A 7 8.97 4.27 -1.26
CA ALA A 7 9.11 5.12 -0.07
C ALA A 7 10.03 4.61 1.04
N ILE A 8 10.41 3.32 1.08
CA ILE A 8 11.15 2.76 2.23
C ILE A 8 12.47 2.05 1.85
N ALA A 9 12.88 2.13 0.58
CA ALA A 9 14.20 1.66 0.16
C ALA A 9 15.34 2.57 0.67
N ALA A 10 15.08 3.87 0.87
CA ALA A 10 16.07 4.82 1.37
C ALA A 10 16.46 4.52 2.83
N THR A 11 15.50 4.11 3.67
CA THR A 11 15.67 3.91 5.12
C THR A 11 16.15 2.49 5.50
N LEU A 12 15.95 1.49 4.65
CA LEU A 12 16.51 0.14 4.83
C LEU A 12 18.01 0.06 4.55
N GLY A 13 18.59 1.07 3.90
CA GLY A 13 20.04 1.18 3.71
C GLY A 13 20.81 1.26 5.04
N ASN A 14 20.13 1.66 6.11
CA ASN A 14 20.72 2.03 7.39
C ASN A 14 21.06 0.81 8.26
N LEU A 15 20.54 -0.38 7.93
CA LEU A 15 20.93 -1.64 8.57
C LEU A 15 22.37 -2.10 8.21
N LEU A 16 23.03 -1.43 7.27
CA LEU A 16 24.14 -2.03 6.53
C LEU A 16 25.54 -1.43 6.74
N MET A 17 25.75 -0.41 7.57
CA MET A 17 27.09 0.19 7.69
C MET A 17 27.51 0.52 9.13
N GLY A 18 28.41 -0.30 9.65
CA GLY A 18 29.57 0.18 10.40
C GLY A 18 30.80 -0.29 9.62
N TRP A 19 31.46 0.60 8.89
CA TRP A 19 32.61 0.26 8.04
C TRP A 19 33.79 1.20 8.30
N ASP A 20 34.89 0.61 8.80
CA ASP A 20 36.23 1.17 8.86
C ASP A 20 37.06 0.55 7.70
N SER A 21 37.92 1.36 7.10
CA SER A 21 38.54 1.16 5.78
C SER A 21 39.83 0.30 5.81
N SER A 22 40.17 -0.31 6.94
CA SER A 22 41.53 -0.74 7.24
C SER A 22 41.82 -2.25 7.08
N THR A 23 40.86 -3.09 6.68
CA THR A 23 41.03 -4.57 6.67
C THR A 23 40.51 -5.28 5.42
N ILE A 24 40.88 -4.79 4.23
CA ILE A 24 40.47 -5.40 2.94
C ILE A 24 41.26 -6.68 2.58
N ALA A 25 42.48 -6.87 3.12
CA ALA A 25 43.33 -8.00 2.73
C ALA A 25 43.06 -9.30 3.53
N ASP A 26 42.77 -9.23 4.83
CA ASP A 26 42.74 -10.42 5.70
C ASP A 26 41.35 -11.04 5.90
N LYS A 27 40.27 -10.38 5.44
CA LYS A 27 38.88 -10.90 5.54
C LYS A 27 38.37 -11.65 4.32
N MET A 28 39.20 -11.84 3.28
CA MET A 28 38.83 -12.57 2.05
C MET A 28 38.63 -14.09 2.25
N MET A 29 38.87 -14.65 3.44
CA MET A 29 38.81 -16.11 3.68
C MET A 29 37.60 -16.62 4.46
N SER A 30 36.54 -15.83 4.71
CA SER A 30 35.34 -16.35 5.42
C SER A 30 33.98 -15.89 4.90
N SER A 31 33.83 -15.54 3.61
CA SER A 31 32.49 -15.37 3.04
C SER A 31 31.89 -16.74 2.71
N THR A 32 31.09 -17.28 3.63
CA THR A 32 30.38 -18.55 3.45
C THR A 32 29.15 -18.32 2.57
N THR A 33 29.36 -18.18 1.27
CA THR A 33 28.28 -18.09 0.28
C THR A 33 27.60 -19.47 0.18
N VAL A 34 26.36 -19.59 0.66
CA VAL A 34 25.71 -20.88 0.97
C VAL A 34 25.26 -21.68 -0.26
N ARG A 35 25.10 -21.06 -1.45
CA ARG A 35 24.66 -21.78 -2.66
C ARG A 35 25.50 -21.43 -3.87
N LYS A 36 25.73 -22.42 -4.71
CA LYS A 36 26.30 -22.23 -6.05
C LYS A 36 25.17 -22.39 -7.05
N LEU A 37 25.00 -21.44 -7.95
CA LEU A 37 24.00 -21.53 -9.00
C LEU A 37 24.38 -22.65 -9.97
N GLN A 38 23.47 -23.60 -10.16
CA GLN A 38 23.63 -24.64 -11.17
C GLN A 38 22.86 -24.20 -12.41
N VAL A 39 23.59 -23.57 -13.34
CA VAL A 39 23.03 -23.10 -14.61
C VAL A 39 23.03 -24.24 -15.62
N VAL A 40 21.89 -24.48 -16.27
CA VAL A 40 21.77 -25.47 -17.35
C VAL A 40 21.42 -24.79 -18.67
N SER A 41 21.82 -25.42 -19.78
CA SER A 41 21.54 -24.96 -21.14
C SER A 41 20.88 -26.10 -21.94
N PRO A 42 19.72 -25.86 -22.59
CA PRO A 42 18.97 -24.60 -22.64
C PRO A 42 18.38 -24.19 -21.29
N VAL A 43 18.20 -22.88 -21.07
CA VAL A 43 17.64 -22.34 -19.81
C VAL A 43 16.22 -22.89 -19.62
N PRO A 44 15.89 -23.52 -18.48
CA PRO A 44 14.55 -24.03 -18.22
C PRO A 44 13.51 -22.91 -18.08
N ALA A 45 12.23 -23.26 -18.00
CA ALA A 45 11.20 -22.25 -17.73
C ALA A 45 11.37 -21.67 -16.32
N ASP A 46 11.01 -20.39 -16.14
CA ASP A 46 11.20 -19.67 -14.86
C ASP A 46 10.61 -20.42 -13.66
N ILE A 47 9.42 -20.99 -13.83
CA ILE A 47 8.73 -21.76 -12.79
C ILE A 47 9.46 -23.04 -12.41
N ASP A 48 10.12 -23.70 -13.36
CA ASP A 48 10.90 -24.91 -13.10
C ASP A 48 12.16 -24.56 -12.31
N ILE A 49 12.81 -23.45 -12.67
CA ILE A 49 13.95 -22.92 -11.91
C ILE A 49 13.50 -22.55 -10.49
N ALA A 50 12.38 -21.84 -10.33
CA ALA A 50 11.85 -21.43 -9.03
C ALA A 50 11.56 -22.63 -8.13
N ASN A 51 10.96 -23.70 -8.68
CA ASN A 51 10.63 -24.92 -7.95
C ASN A 51 11.83 -25.83 -7.67
N SER A 52 12.94 -25.68 -8.41
CA SER A 52 14.17 -26.45 -8.19
C SER A 52 14.97 -25.99 -6.96
N VAL A 53 14.62 -24.84 -6.38
CA VAL A 53 15.34 -24.21 -5.27
C VAL A 53 14.47 -24.22 -4.02
N GLU A 54 14.95 -24.86 -2.95
CA GLU A 54 14.29 -24.76 -1.64
C GLU A 54 14.51 -23.35 -1.05
N PRO A 55 13.48 -22.54 -0.76
CA PRO A 55 13.68 -21.19 -0.23
C PRO A 55 14.33 -21.19 1.15
N VAL A 56 15.17 -20.19 1.43
CA VAL A 56 15.74 -19.99 2.78
C VAL A 56 14.65 -19.45 3.70
N HIS A 57 14.59 -19.94 4.94
CA HIS A 57 13.64 -19.43 5.93
C HIS A 57 13.87 -17.92 6.17
N ILE A 58 12.80 -17.13 6.15
CA ILE A 58 12.91 -15.66 6.16
C ILE A 58 13.57 -15.11 7.43
N SER A 59 13.45 -15.82 8.56
CA SER A 59 14.13 -15.43 9.80
C SER A 59 15.66 -15.47 9.71
N GLN A 60 16.22 -16.37 8.90
CA GLN A 60 17.67 -16.41 8.67
C GLN A 60 18.11 -15.18 7.88
N ILE A 61 17.34 -14.82 6.85
CA ILE A 61 17.59 -13.62 6.06
C ILE A 61 17.44 -12.36 6.93
N ALA A 62 16.42 -12.30 7.78
CA ALA A 62 16.23 -11.22 8.75
C ALA A 62 17.44 -11.08 9.68
N LYS A 63 17.96 -12.20 10.20
CA LYS A 63 19.17 -12.22 11.05
C LYS A 63 20.39 -11.67 10.31
N ASP A 64 20.58 -11.99 9.04
CA ASP A 64 21.71 -11.50 8.23
C ASP A 64 21.64 -9.99 7.96
N LEU A 65 20.42 -9.43 7.97
CA LEU A 65 20.21 -7.98 8.00
C LEU A 65 20.41 -7.35 9.37
N ASN A 66 20.55 -8.10 10.45
CA ASN A 66 20.50 -7.61 11.84
C ASN A 66 19.08 -7.26 12.34
N LEU A 67 18.05 -7.90 11.80
CA LEU A 67 16.68 -7.79 12.33
C LEU A 67 16.41 -8.87 13.39
N SER A 68 15.92 -8.46 14.55
CA SER A 68 15.48 -9.37 15.62
C SER A 68 14.06 -9.89 15.36
N PRO A 69 13.60 -10.98 16.01
CA PRO A 69 12.21 -11.42 15.91
C PRO A 69 11.17 -10.38 16.35
N ASN A 70 11.56 -9.35 17.11
CA ASN A 70 10.67 -8.25 17.48
C ASN A 70 10.49 -7.22 16.36
N HIS A 71 11.21 -7.36 15.25
CA HIS A 71 11.23 -6.42 14.13
C HIS A 71 10.39 -6.88 12.94
N TYR A 72 9.80 -8.06 12.98
CA TYR A 72 9.00 -8.56 11.86
C TYR A 72 7.95 -9.58 12.31
N ASP A 73 6.88 -9.66 11.53
CA ASP A 73 5.85 -10.69 11.68
C ASP A 73 5.90 -11.66 10.51
N LEU A 74 5.92 -12.96 10.82
CA LEU A 74 6.02 -14.03 9.83
C LEU A 74 4.71 -14.26 9.08
N TYR A 75 4.82 -14.49 7.77
CA TYR A 75 3.76 -14.91 6.87
C TYR A 75 4.15 -16.24 6.23
N GLY A 76 3.97 -17.30 7.02
CA GLY A 76 4.55 -18.61 6.71
C GLY A 76 6.07 -18.62 6.91
N LYS A 77 6.77 -19.52 6.21
CA LYS A 77 8.19 -19.79 6.42
C LYS A 77 9.13 -18.82 5.67
N TYR A 78 8.66 -18.28 4.54
CA TYR A 78 9.52 -17.63 3.55
C TYR A 78 9.17 -16.16 3.30
N LYS A 79 8.22 -15.62 4.06
CA LYS A 79 7.78 -14.23 3.97
C LYS A 79 7.61 -13.66 5.35
N ALA A 80 7.90 -12.39 5.48
CA ALA A 80 7.66 -11.63 6.69
C ALA A 80 7.31 -10.20 6.30
N LYS A 81 6.55 -9.53 7.15
CA LYS A 81 6.44 -8.08 7.10
C LYS A 81 7.47 -7.54 8.11
N VAL A 82 8.27 -6.52 7.77
CA VAL A 82 9.19 -5.82 8.71
C VAL A 82 8.54 -4.59 9.37
N LEU A 83 8.51 -4.50 10.69
CA LEU A 83 7.87 -3.43 11.49
C LEU A 83 8.52 -2.04 11.30
N LEU A 84 7.72 -0.97 11.33
CA LEU A 84 8.18 0.43 11.21
C LEU A 84 8.94 0.89 12.44
N SER A 85 8.78 0.23 13.59
CA SER A 85 9.57 0.53 14.80
C SER A 85 11.08 0.37 14.55
N VAL A 86 11.47 -0.41 13.54
CA VAL A 86 12.86 -0.51 13.09
C VAL A 86 13.38 0.85 12.62
N LEU A 87 12.54 1.72 12.05
CA LEU A 87 12.97 3.05 11.63
C LEU A 87 13.35 3.95 12.82
N ASP A 88 12.68 3.78 13.96
CA ASP A 88 12.99 4.54 15.17
C ASP A 88 14.37 4.15 15.72
N GLU A 89 14.73 2.87 15.63
CA GLU A 89 16.06 2.37 16.02
C GLU A 89 17.18 2.81 15.04
N LEU A 90 16.84 3.03 13.77
CA LEU A 90 17.76 3.47 12.74
C LEU A 90 17.93 4.99 12.68
N GLN A 91 17.21 5.74 13.52
CA GLN A 91 17.25 7.19 13.52
C GLN A 91 18.67 7.69 13.86
N GLY A 92 19.25 8.48 12.96
CA GLY A 92 20.63 9.00 13.10
C GLY A 92 21.72 8.12 12.49
N SER A 93 21.37 6.95 11.93
CA SER A 93 22.28 6.18 11.08
C SER A 93 22.41 6.82 9.69
N GLU A 94 23.56 6.64 9.04
CA GLU A 94 23.75 7.09 7.66
C GLU A 94 22.94 6.24 6.68
N ASP A 95 22.41 6.90 5.64
CA ASP A 95 21.69 6.22 4.56
C ASP A 95 22.64 5.35 3.72
N GLY A 96 22.18 4.16 3.36
CA GLY A 96 22.89 3.29 2.43
C GLY A 96 22.87 3.84 1.00
N TYR A 97 23.69 3.24 0.12
CA TYR A 97 23.67 3.60 -1.30
C TYR A 97 22.35 3.18 -1.96
N TYR A 98 21.67 4.15 -2.57
CA TYR A 98 20.45 3.92 -3.34
C TYR A 98 20.74 3.80 -4.84
N VAL A 99 20.53 2.61 -5.40
CA VAL A 99 20.77 2.31 -6.81
C VAL A 99 19.44 2.11 -7.54
N VAL A 100 19.18 2.95 -8.55
CA VAL A 100 17.98 2.86 -9.38
C VAL A 100 18.33 2.17 -10.70
N VAL A 101 17.60 1.08 -11.01
CA VAL A 101 17.69 0.40 -12.30
C VAL A 101 16.60 0.93 -13.22
N GLY A 102 16.99 1.77 -14.17
CA GLY A 102 16.12 2.26 -15.24
C GLY A 102 16.08 1.30 -16.44
N GLY A 103 15.19 1.57 -17.39
CA GLY A 103 15.22 0.93 -18.71
C GLY A 103 14.70 1.86 -19.79
N ILE A 104 14.93 1.46 -21.05
CA ILE A 104 14.44 2.18 -22.22
C ILE A 104 12.91 2.04 -22.36
N THR A 105 12.34 2.79 -23.31
CA THR A 105 10.93 2.66 -23.71
C THR A 105 10.59 1.18 -23.98
N PRO A 106 9.53 0.62 -23.36
CA PRO A 106 9.19 -0.78 -23.52
C PRO A 106 8.96 -1.17 -24.98
N THR A 107 9.46 -2.35 -25.35
CA THR A 107 9.34 -2.98 -26.66
C THR A 107 8.71 -4.37 -26.52
N PRO A 108 8.10 -4.93 -27.57
CA PRO A 108 7.53 -6.28 -27.52
C PRO A 108 8.54 -7.39 -27.21
N LEU A 109 9.85 -7.12 -27.34
CA LEU A 109 10.92 -8.09 -27.07
C LEU A 109 11.24 -8.24 -25.58
N GLY A 110 10.80 -7.29 -24.74
CA GLY A 110 11.09 -7.25 -23.31
C GLY A 110 12.52 -6.79 -23.01
N GLU A 111 12.68 -5.98 -21.95
CA GLU A 111 13.98 -5.38 -21.60
C GLU A 111 14.67 -6.07 -20.42
N GLY A 112 13.98 -6.98 -19.73
CA GLY A 112 14.55 -7.69 -18.58
C GLY A 112 14.89 -6.80 -17.38
N LYS A 113 14.22 -5.65 -17.20
CA LYS A 113 14.50 -4.69 -16.11
C LYS A 113 14.57 -5.36 -14.73
N SER A 114 13.52 -6.10 -14.34
CA SER A 114 13.48 -6.81 -13.06
C SER A 114 14.55 -7.89 -12.96
N THR A 115 14.83 -8.61 -14.05
CA THR A 115 15.91 -9.61 -14.12
C THR A 115 17.26 -8.97 -13.83
N THR A 116 17.53 -7.81 -14.42
CA THR A 116 18.75 -7.03 -14.18
C THR A 116 18.81 -6.48 -12.76
N THR A 117 17.70 -5.98 -12.21
CA THR A 117 17.64 -5.49 -10.82
C THR A 117 18.00 -6.58 -9.82
N VAL A 118 17.40 -7.77 -9.99
CA VAL A 118 17.71 -8.92 -9.15
C VAL A 118 19.17 -9.32 -9.40
N GLY A 119 19.56 -9.61 -10.64
CA GLY A 119 20.91 -10.04 -11.03
C GLY A 119 22.05 -9.11 -10.59
N LEU A 120 21.82 -7.80 -10.55
CA LEU A 120 22.78 -6.84 -10.00
C LEU A 120 23.00 -7.05 -8.50
N CYS A 121 21.91 -7.16 -7.73
CA CYS A 121 21.98 -7.41 -6.29
C CYS A 121 22.64 -8.77 -6.01
N GLN A 122 22.33 -9.76 -6.85
CA GLN A 122 22.97 -11.07 -6.86
C GLN A 122 24.49 -10.97 -6.98
N ALA A 123 24.98 -10.25 -7.99
CA ALA A 123 26.40 -10.10 -8.25
C ALA A 123 27.12 -9.29 -7.14
N LEU A 124 26.50 -8.21 -6.63
CA LEU A 124 27.06 -7.41 -5.54
C LEU A 124 27.23 -8.22 -4.25
N GLY A 125 26.24 -9.03 -3.90
CA GLY A 125 26.29 -9.89 -2.73
C GLY A 125 27.33 -11.00 -2.87
N ALA A 126 27.37 -11.66 -4.02
CA ALA A 126 28.22 -12.82 -4.25
C ALA A 126 29.69 -12.45 -4.49
N PHE A 127 29.98 -11.47 -5.35
CA PHE A 127 31.36 -11.19 -5.77
C PHE A 127 32.04 -10.08 -4.99
N LEU A 128 31.29 -9.18 -4.37
CA LEU A 128 31.83 -8.03 -3.63
C LEU A 128 31.57 -8.09 -2.12
N ASP A 129 30.96 -9.18 -1.63
CA ASP A 129 30.55 -9.39 -0.23
C ASP A 129 29.75 -8.19 0.35
N LYS A 130 28.99 -7.50 -0.51
CA LYS A 130 28.18 -6.35 -0.09
C LYS A 130 26.84 -6.83 0.46
N LYS A 131 26.43 -6.26 1.59
CA LYS A 131 25.04 -6.39 2.04
C LYS A 131 24.18 -5.55 1.09
N VAL A 132 23.18 -6.19 0.48
CA VAL A 132 22.34 -5.57 -0.55
C VAL A 132 20.92 -6.12 -0.44
N VAL A 133 19.94 -5.24 -0.64
CA VAL A 133 18.51 -5.56 -0.59
C VAL A 133 17.87 -5.12 -1.89
N THR A 134 17.12 -6.02 -2.53
CA THR A 134 16.34 -5.70 -3.73
C THR A 134 14.93 -5.24 -3.34
N CYS A 135 14.51 -4.08 -3.84
CA CYS A 135 13.15 -3.60 -3.68
C CYS A 135 12.39 -3.73 -5.01
N LEU A 136 11.28 -4.48 -5.01
CA LEU A 136 10.42 -4.67 -6.18
C LEU A 136 8.97 -4.32 -5.85
N ARG A 137 8.17 -4.03 -6.88
CA ARG A 137 6.72 -3.86 -6.73
C ARG A 137 6.01 -5.21 -6.68
N GLN A 138 4.98 -5.29 -5.87
CA GLN A 138 4.02 -6.39 -5.95
C GLN A 138 3.23 -6.29 -7.28
N PRO A 139 3.12 -7.38 -8.04
CA PRO A 139 2.28 -7.44 -9.24
C PRO A 139 0.80 -7.56 -8.84
N SER A 140 -0.08 -7.00 -9.68
CA SER A 140 -1.52 -7.26 -9.60
C SER A 140 -1.80 -8.73 -9.91
N GLN A 141 -2.73 -9.36 -9.19
CA GLN A 141 -3.13 -10.74 -9.48
C GLN A 141 -3.99 -10.84 -10.75
N GLY A 142 -4.69 -9.76 -11.13
CA GLY A 142 -5.63 -9.77 -12.25
C GLY A 142 -4.99 -10.23 -13.57
N PRO A 143 -3.85 -9.64 -13.98
CA PRO A 143 -3.07 -10.09 -15.13
C PRO A 143 -2.65 -11.56 -15.08
N THR A 144 -2.30 -12.10 -13.91
CA THR A 144 -1.84 -13.48 -13.73
C THR A 144 -2.80 -14.51 -14.34
N PHE A 145 -4.11 -14.24 -14.29
CA PHE A 145 -5.16 -15.12 -14.83
C PHE A 145 -5.49 -14.87 -16.32
N GLY A 146 -4.96 -13.82 -16.94
CA GLY A 146 -5.20 -13.49 -18.34
C GLY A 146 -3.99 -13.71 -19.24
N ILE A 147 -2.90 -13.00 -18.96
CA ILE A 147 -1.60 -13.15 -19.63
C ILE A 147 -0.69 -13.83 -18.62
N LYS A 148 -0.14 -15.00 -18.96
CA LYS A 148 0.67 -15.86 -18.08
C LYS A 148 1.50 -15.02 -17.10
N GLY A 149 1.21 -15.14 -15.81
CA GLY A 149 1.92 -14.41 -14.76
C GLY A 149 3.43 -14.59 -14.92
N GLY A 150 4.16 -13.48 -15.05
CA GLY A 150 5.60 -13.47 -15.23
C GLY A 150 6.34 -13.66 -13.91
N ALA A 151 7.60 -14.08 -13.97
CA ALA A 151 8.46 -14.09 -12.80
C ALA A 151 8.76 -12.66 -12.34
N ALA A 152 9.02 -12.50 -11.05
CA ALA A 152 9.64 -11.30 -10.50
C ALA A 152 11.14 -11.29 -10.86
N GLY A 153 11.44 -11.04 -12.13
CA GLY A 153 12.75 -11.30 -12.74
C GLY A 153 12.64 -12.31 -13.88
N GLY A 154 13.64 -13.17 -14.05
CA GLY A 154 13.61 -14.25 -15.04
C GLY A 154 14.87 -15.11 -15.00
N GLY A 155 14.76 -16.35 -15.48
CA GLY A 155 15.82 -17.34 -15.42
C GLY A 155 16.31 -17.58 -13.99
N TYR A 156 17.62 -17.46 -13.79
CA TYR A 156 18.25 -17.61 -12.48
C TYR A 156 18.26 -16.33 -11.62
N SER A 157 17.75 -15.23 -12.18
CA SER A 157 17.66 -13.92 -11.51
C SER A 157 16.20 -13.55 -11.27
N GLN A 158 15.58 -14.24 -10.30
CA GLN A 158 14.18 -14.08 -9.93
C GLN A 158 13.96 -14.11 -8.42
N VAL A 159 12.86 -13.53 -7.96
CA VAL A 159 12.37 -13.65 -6.58
C VAL A 159 11.45 -14.86 -6.45
N ILE A 160 11.64 -15.63 -5.37
CA ILE A 160 10.84 -16.80 -4.99
C ILE A 160 10.26 -16.61 -3.59
N PRO A 161 9.13 -17.23 -3.24
CA PRO A 161 8.29 -18.13 -4.07
C PRO A 161 7.41 -17.38 -5.09
N MET A 162 7.48 -17.80 -6.36
CA MET A 162 6.88 -17.08 -7.51
C MET A 162 5.35 -17.17 -7.57
N ASP A 163 4.79 -18.31 -7.16
CA ASP A 163 3.35 -18.56 -7.09
C ASP A 163 2.67 -17.64 -6.07
N GLU A 164 3.26 -17.51 -4.87
CA GLU A 164 2.74 -16.62 -3.83
C GLU A 164 2.91 -15.14 -4.21
N PHE A 165 4.00 -14.80 -4.90
CA PHE A 165 4.29 -13.43 -5.34
C PHE A 165 3.27 -12.88 -6.34
N ASN A 166 2.73 -13.73 -7.22
CA ASN A 166 1.78 -13.37 -8.27
C ASN A 166 0.30 -13.43 -7.87
N LEU A 167 0.02 -13.84 -6.62
CA LEU A 167 -1.34 -14.01 -6.09
C LEU A 167 -1.55 -13.08 -4.89
N HIS A 168 -1.93 -13.64 -3.75
CA HIS A 168 -2.34 -12.87 -2.58
C HIS A 168 -1.18 -12.26 -1.82
N LEU A 169 0.02 -12.83 -1.97
CA LEU A 169 1.21 -12.46 -1.25
C LEU A 169 0.97 -12.36 0.28
N THR A 170 0.86 -11.15 0.83
CA THR A 170 0.54 -10.90 2.24
C THR A 170 -0.78 -10.17 2.44
N GLY A 171 -1.55 -9.99 1.37
CA GLY A 171 -2.87 -9.36 1.38
C GLY A 171 -2.88 -7.85 1.13
N ASP A 172 -1.78 -7.26 0.65
CA ASP A 172 -1.67 -5.80 0.55
C ASP A 172 -2.70 -5.20 -0.42
N ILE A 173 -2.77 -5.76 -1.63
CA ILE A 173 -3.73 -5.32 -2.64
C ILE A 173 -5.18 -5.58 -2.18
N HIS A 174 -5.42 -6.64 -1.40
CA HIS A 174 -6.75 -6.92 -0.84
C HIS A 174 -7.22 -5.83 0.10
N ALA A 175 -6.35 -5.38 0.99
CA ALA A 175 -6.73 -4.36 1.94
C ALA A 175 -6.77 -2.95 1.31
N ILE A 176 -5.97 -2.67 0.26
CA ILE A 176 -6.18 -1.50 -0.60
C ILE A 176 -7.56 -1.54 -1.27
N THR A 177 -7.93 -2.71 -1.81
CA THR A 177 -9.24 -2.93 -2.44
C THR A 177 -10.38 -2.68 -1.46
N ALA A 178 -10.27 -3.24 -0.24
CA ALA A 178 -11.25 -3.05 0.82
C ALA A 178 -11.35 -1.57 1.24
N ALA A 179 -10.22 -0.88 1.45
CA ALA A 179 -10.21 0.53 1.83
C ALA A 179 -10.85 1.43 0.75
N ASN A 180 -10.52 1.21 -0.53
CA ASN A 180 -11.07 1.97 -1.64
C ASN A 180 -12.59 1.77 -1.77
N ASN A 181 -13.04 0.52 -1.67
CA ASN A 181 -14.45 0.19 -1.80
C ASN A 181 -15.28 0.59 -0.59
N LEU A 182 -14.69 0.60 0.61
CA LEU A 182 -15.30 1.18 1.80
C LEU A 182 -15.54 2.67 1.62
N LEU A 183 -14.56 3.41 1.09
CA LEU A 183 -14.75 4.83 0.77
C LEU A 183 -15.87 5.03 -0.26
N ALA A 184 -15.89 4.23 -1.33
CA ALA A 184 -16.98 4.27 -2.32
C ALA A 184 -18.36 3.99 -1.69
N ALA A 185 -18.46 2.99 -0.81
CA ALA A 185 -19.71 2.63 -0.14
C ALA A 185 -20.18 3.73 0.81
N ALA A 186 -19.27 4.35 1.55
CA ALA A 186 -19.61 5.40 2.49
C ALA A 186 -19.95 6.75 1.81
N ILE A 187 -19.40 7.03 0.61
CA ILE A 187 -19.89 8.14 -0.24
C ILE A 187 -21.37 7.93 -0.59
N ASP A 188 -21.71 6.75 -1.11
CA ASP A 188 -23.09 6.43 -1.51
C ASP A 188 -24.05 6.46 -0.32
N THR A 189 -23.62 5.88 0.81
CA THR A 189 -24.38 5.87 2.08
C THR A 189 -24.59 7.30 2.59
N ARG A 190 -23.58 8.16 2.48
CA ARG A 190 -23.70 9.56 2.91
C ARG A 190 -24.75 10.30 2.09
N ILE A 191 -24.71 10.16 0.76
CA ILE A 191 -25.69 10.78 -0.15
C ILE A 191 -27.12 10.28 0.15
N PHE A 192 -27.26 8.97 0.36
CA PHE A 192 -28.54 8.35 0.70
C PHE A 192 -29.12 8.88 2.01
N HIS A 193 -28.32 8.94 3.08
CA HIS A 193 -28.80 9.44 4.36
C HIS A 193 -29.05 10.95 4.36
N GLU A 194 -28.24 11.73 3.66
CA GLU A 194 -28.50 13.17 3.54
C GLU A 194 -29.82 13.46 2.82
N SER A 195 -30.15 12.72 1.77
CA SER A 195 -31.39 12.94 1.01
C SER A 195 -32.65 12.46 1.72
N THR A 196 -32.54 11.50 2.65
CA THR A 196 -33.69 10.86 3.31
C THR A 196 -33.96 11.32 4.73
N GLN A 197 -33.01 11.98 5.38
CA GLN A 197 -33.07 12.27 6.81
C GLN A 197 -33.02 13.77 7.11
N SER A 198 -33.63 14.14 8.24
CA SER A 198 -33.57 15.51 8.76
C SER A 198 -32.20 15.84 9.32
N ASP A 199 -31.85 17.13 9.33
CA ASP A 199 -30.57 17.63 9.85
C ASP A 199 -30.36 17.22 11.31
N LYS A 200 -31.44 17.25 12.11
CA LYS A 200 -31.42 16.80 13.50
C LYS A 200 -31.06 15.31 13.60
N ALA A 201 -31.59 14.46 12.73
CA ALA A 201 -31.29 13.03 12.74
C ALA A 201 -29.84 12.75 12.30
N LEU A 202 -29.34 13.46 11.28
CA LEU A 202 -27.94 13.37 10.85
C LEU A 202 -26.99 13.83 11.96
N PHE A 203 -27.26 14.99 12.55
CA PHE A 203 -26.47 15.54 13.64
C PHE A 203 -26.44 14.63 14.87
N ASN A 204 -27.57 14.01 15.23
CA ASN A 204 -27.62 13.03 16.33
C ASN A 204 -26.79 11.78 16.08
N ARG A 205 -26.55 11.38 14.81
CA ARG A 205 -25.67 10.25 14.48
C ARG A 205 -24.20 10.65 14.50
N LEU A 206 -23.88 11.87 14.05
CA LEU A 206 -22.51 12.39 14.10
C LEU A 206 -22.08 12.67 15.55
N CYS A 207 -22.95 13.29 16.35
CA CYS A 207 -22.68 13.62 17.73
C CYS A 207 -23.75 13.00 18.64
N PRO A 208 -23.70 11.67 18.87
CA PRO A 208 -24.66 11.00 19.74
C PRO A 208 -24.47 11.47 21.19
N PRO A 209 -25.56 11.67 21.94
CA PRO A 209 -25.46 11.97 23.36
C PRO A 209 -24.92 10.75 24.12
N ASN A 210 -24.01 10.99 25.07
CA ASN A 210 -23.53 9.95 25.98
C ASN A 210 -24.60 9.58 27.02
N LYS A 211 -24.28 8.66 27.94
CA LYS A 211 -25.20 8.23 29.02
C LYS A 211 -25.69 9.37 29.92
N GLU A 212 -24.95 10.47 29.97
CA GLU A 212 -25.27 11.69 30.74
C GLU A 212 -25.96 12.76 29.88
N GLY A 213 -26.28 12.45 28.62
CA GLY A 213 -26.92 13.37 27.69
C GLY A 213 -25.98 14.38 27.02
N LYS A 214 -24.69 14.38 27.34
CA LYS A 214 -23.69 15.31 26.77
C LYS A 214 -23.18 14.83 25.42
N ARG A 215 -22.93 15.77 24.52
CA ARG A 215 -22.30 15.52 23.22
C ARG A 215 -20.85 16.00 23.23
N SER A 216 -20.05 15.44 22.33
CA SER A 216 -18.68 15.88 22.06
C SER A 216 -18.35 15.73 20.59
N PHE A 217 -17.52 16.63 20.06
CA PHE A 217 -16.91 16.44 18.76
C PHE A 217 -15.68 15.52 18.85
N SER A 218 -15.41 14.77 17.79
CA SER A 218 -14.13 14.08 17.62
C SER A 218 -13.07 15.03 17.01
N ASP A 219 -11.80 14.65 17.08
CA ASP A 219 -10.69 15.42 16.48
C ASP A 219 -10.88 15.68 14.98
N VAL A 220 -11.49 14.72 14.27
CA VAL A 220 -11.78 14.84 12.83
C VAL A 220 -12.87 15.90 12.59
N MET A 221 -13.91 15.92 13.42
CA MET A 221 -15.00 16.90 13.33
C MET A 221 -14.50 18.33 13.56
N PHE A 222 -13.51 18.54 14.44
CA PHE A 222 -12.90 19.85 14.64
C PHE A 222 -12.21 20.38 13.37
N ARG A 223 -11.60 19.52 12.55
CA ARG A 223 -11.02 19.92 11.26
C ARG A 223 -12.09 20.40 10.29
N ARG A 224 -13.24 19.72 10.30
CA ARG A 224 -14.41 20.11 9.50
C ARG A 224 -14.98 21.46 9.97
N LEU A 225 -15.20 21.63 11.27
CA LEU A 225 -15.68 22.89 11.86
C LEU A 225 -14.76 24.05 11.51
N THR A 226 -13.44 23.84 11.63
CA THR A 226 -12.42 24.82 11.23
C THR A 226 -12.56 25.23 9.76
N LYS A 227 -12.76 24.27 8.84
CA LYS A 227 -13.01 24.57 7.42
C LYS A 227 -14.31 25.34 7.17
N LEU A 228 -15.33 25.09 7.98
CA LEU A 228 -16.61 25.79 7.92
C LEU A 228 -16.58 27.16 8.59
N GLY A 229 -15.46 27.55 9.21
CA GLY A 229 -15.33 28.81 9.95
C GLY A 229 -16.09 28.81 11.28
N ILE A 230 -16.39 27.64 11.84
CA ILE A 230 -17.11 27.49 13.12
C ILE A 230 -16.09 27.25 14.23
N SER A 231 -16.02 28.16 15.20
CA SER A 231 -15.09 28.11 16.34
C SER A 231 -15.66 27.44 17.60
N LYS A 232 -16.94 27.06 17.57
CA LYS A 232 -17.65 26.45 18.70
C LYS A 232 -17.14 25.05 18.97
N THR A 233 -16.95 24.72 20.25
CA THR A 233 -16.37 23.44 20.68
C THR A 233 -17.37 22.48 21.32
N ASN A 234 -18.55 22.96 21.69
CA ASN A 234 -19.64 22.14 22.19
C ASN A 234 -20.71 21.94 21.08
N PRO A 235 -21.08 20.70 20.75
CA PRO A 235 -22.11 20.43 19.75
C PRO A 235 -23.47 21.10 20.05
N ASP A 236 -23.83 21.24 21.33
CA ASP A 236 -25.12 21.82 21.71
C ASP A 236 -25.18 23.36 21.54
N ASP A 237 -24.03 24.00 21.27
CA ASP A 237 -23.94 25.45 21.04
C ASP A 237 -24.16 25.83 19.55
N LEU A 238 -24.24 24.85 18.66
CA LEU A 238 -24.43 25.10 17.23
C LEU A 238 -25.84 25.62 16.93
N THR A 239 -25.94 26.66 16.10
CA THR A 239 -27.22 27.14 15.57
C THR A 239 -27.80 26.12 14.58
N PRO A 240 -29.11 26.16 14.27
CA PRO A 240 -29.68 25.28 13.25
C PRO A 240 -28.99 25.37 11.89
N GLU A 241 -28.52 26.55 11.48
CA GLU A 241 -27.75 26.76 10.25
C GLU A 241 -26.36 26.13 10.30
N GLU A 242 -25.66 26.27 11.43
CA GLU A 242 -24.36 25.64 11.64
C GLU A 242 -24.49 24.11 11.71
N VAL A 243 -25.55 23.60 12.34
CA VAL A 243 -25.88 22.16 12.36
C VAL A 243 -26.11 21.65 10.93
N ASN A 244 -26.86 22.38 10.11
CA ASN A 244 -27.07 22.01 8.71
C ASN A 244 -25.74 21.94 7.93
N LYS A 245 -24.93 23.00 7.97
CA LYS A 245 -23.62 23.07 7.30
C LYS A 245 -22.65 22.00 7.81
N PHE A 246 -22.67 21.73 9.11
CA PHE A 246 -21.83 20.70 9.70
C PHE A 246 -22.31 19.29 9.30
N ALA A 247 -23.59 19.00 9.42
CA ALA A 247 -24.14 17.66 9.20
C ALA A 247 -24.21 17.25 7.71
N ARG A 248 -24.30 18.21 6.78
CA ARG A 248 -24.41 17.93 5.34
C ARG A 248 -23.12 18.23 4.58
N LEU A 249 -22.74 17.32 3.69
CA LEU A 249 -21.72 17.55 2.66
C LEU A 249 -22.34 18.12 1.40
N ASP A 250 -23.59 17.75 1.11
CA ASP A 250 -24.31 18.09 -0.11
C ASP A 250 -23.50 17.77 -1.38
N ILE A 251 -22.97 16.54 -1.43
CA ILE A 251 -22.21 16.03 -2.57
C ILE A 251 -23.12 16.01 -3.79
N ASP A 252 -22.64 16.57 -4.91
CA ASP A 252 -23.27 16.39 -6.21
C ASP A 252 -22.93 14.99 -6.76
N PRO A 253 -23.91 14.07 -6.92
CA PRO A 253 -23.65 12.72 -7.40
C PRO A 253 -22.98 12.65 -8.78
N ASN A 254 -23.21 13.65 -9.64
CA ASN A 254 -22.64 13.69 -10.99
C ASN A 254 -21.17 14.10 -11.01
N SER A 255 -20.70 14.74 -9.93
CA SER A 255 -19.32 15.19 -9.78
C SER A 255 -18.38 14.13 -9.17
N ILE A 256 -18.93 13.00 -8.72
CA ILE A 256 -18.15 11.95 -8.05
C ILE A 256 -17.15 11.35 -9.03
N THR A 257 -15.88 11.53 -8.73
CA THR A 257 -14.76 10.94 -9.48
C THR A 257 -14.36 9.58 -8.89
N TRP A 258 -14.72 9.31 -7.64
CA TRP A 258 -14.32 8.09 -6.93
C TRP A 258 -15.04 6.85 -7.49
N ARG A 259 -14.24 5.92 -8.00
CA ARG A 259 -14.68 4.63 -8.57
C ARG A 259 -14.38 3.49 -7.60
N ARG A 260 -15.05 2.35 -7.80
CA ARG A 260 -14.74 1.11 -7.06
C ARG A 260 -13.53 0.44 -7.70
N VAL A 261 -12.94 -0.53 -7.00
CA VAL A 261 -11.81 -1.30 -7.54
C VAL A 261 -11.94 -2.80 -7.28
N MET A 262 -11.32 -3.58 -8.16
CA MET A 262 -11.19 -5.03 -8.04
C MET A 262 -9.89 -5.48 -8.69
N ASP A 263 -9.16 -6.40 -8.07
CA ASP A 263 -7.90 -6.91 -8.62
C ASP A 263 -8.14 -8.12 -9.54
N ILE A 264 -9.03 -7.96 -10.52
CA ILE A 264 -9.40 -8.96 -11.52
C ILE A 264 -9.58 -8.24 -12.87
N ASN A 265 -9.20 -8.91 -13.96
CA ASN A 265 -9.39 -8.39 -15.31
C ASN A 265 -10.86 -8.55 -15.76
N ASP A 266 -11.75 -7.67 -15.29
CA ASP A 266 -13.14 -7.65 -15.71
C ASP A 266 -13.49 -6.38 -16.50
N ARG A 267 -13.70 -6.55 -17.81
CA ARG A 267 -14.02 -5.42 -18.70
C ARG A 267 -15.48 -4.96 -18.60
N PHE A 268 -16.40 -5.80 -18.12
CA PHE A 268 -17.82 -5.48 -18.04
C PHE A 268 -18.12 -4.50 -16.90
N LEU A 269 -17.24 -4.42 -15.89
CA LEU A 269 -17.37 -3.50 -14.77
C LEU A 269 -16.83 -2.08 -15.05
N ARG A 270 -16.29 -1.81 -16.24
CA ARG A 270 -15.74 -0.47 -16.58
C ARG A 270 -16.78 0.65 -16.48
N LYS A 271 -18.05 0.36 -16.77
CA LYS A 271 -19.17 1.28 -16.67
C LYS A 271 -20.42 0.52 -16.23
N ILE A 272 -20.99 0.91 -15.09
CA ILE A 272 -22.15 0.27 -14.47
C ILE A 272 -23.10 1.33 -13.91
N ALA A 273 -24.35 0.93 -13.66
CA ALA A 273 -25.28 1.69 -12.83
C ALA A 273 -25.47 0.98 -11.49
N ILE A 274 -25.42 1.72 -10.39
CA ILE A 274 -25.65 1.21 -9.02
C ILE A 274 -26.94 1.80 -8.42
N GLY A 275 -27.36 1.34 -7.25
CA GLY A 275 -28.55 1.87 -6.56
C GLY A 275 -29.87 1.46 -7.19
N GLN A 276 -29.89 0.29 -7.86
CA GLN A 276 -31.09 -0.26 -8.52
C GLN A 276 -32.02 -1.00 -7.54
N GLY A 277 -31.65 -1.10 -6.27
CA GLY A 277 -32.44 -1.75 -5.24
C GLY A 277 -33.74 -0.99 -4.94
N PRO A 278 -34.77 -1.68 -4.40
CA PRO A 278 -36.04 -1.03 -4.05
C PRO A 278 -35.87 0.04 -2.96
N ASP A 279 -34.91 -0.14 -2.04
CA ASP A 279 -34.65 0.79 -0.94
C ASP A 279 -33.85 2.03 -1.41
N GLU A 280 -33.01 1.88 -2.44
CA GLU A 280 -32.25 2.97 -3.05
C GLU A 280 -32.98 3.64 -4.24
N LYS A 281 -34.30 3.40 -4.37
CA LYS A 281 -35.09 3.85 -5.52
C LYS A 281 -34.96 5.36 -5.74
N GLY A 282 -34.59 5.73 -6.97
CA GLY A 282 -34.39 7.13 -7.37
C GLY A 282 -32.99 7.67 -7.10
N MET A 283 -32.09 6.87 -6.49
CA MET A 283 -30.69 7.24 -6.27
C MET A 283 -29.71 6.45 -7.14
N VAL A 284 -30.16 6.13 -8.35
CA VAL A 284 -29.32 5.48 -9.35
C VAL A 284 -28.23 6.43 -9.79
N ARG A 285 -26.98 5.95 -9.82
CA ARG A 285 -25.86 6.68 -10.43
C ARG A 285 -25.01 5.78 -11.31
N GLU A 286 -24.38 6.41 -12.29
CA GLU A 286 -23.36 5.78 -13.12
C GLU A 286 -22.00 5.80 -12.41
N THR A 287 -21.26 4.70 -12.50
CA THR A 287 -19.89 4.58 -12.00
C THR A 287 -19.15 3.44 -12.71
N GLY A 288 -18.05 2.95 -12.15
CA GLY A 288 -17.39 1.74 -12.64
C GLY A 288 -16.33 1.24 -11.67
N PHE A 289 -15.64 0.20 -12.12
CA PHE A 289 -14.50 -0.40 -11.45
C PHE A 289 -13.22 -0.15 -12.24
N ASP A 290 -12.14 0.09 -11.50
CA ASP A 290 -10.78 0.05 -12.00
C ASP A 290 -10.00 -1.10 -11.34
N ILE A 291 -8.84 -1.43 -11.89
CA ILE A 291 -7.96 -2.43 -11.26
C ILE A 291 -7.41 -1.89 -9.93
N SER A 292 -7.31 -2.70 -8.88
CA SER A 292 -6.95 -2.21 -7.53
C SER A 292 -5.63 -1.45 -7.46
N VAL A 293 -4.63 -1.85 -8.26
CA VAL A 293 -3.34 -1.15 -8.34
C VAL A 293 -3.44 0.26 -8.97
N ALA A 294 -4.57 0.61 -9.60
CA ALA A 294 -4.85 1.95 -10.12
C ALA A 294 -5.53 2.89 -9.10
N SER A 295 -5.86 2.39 -7.91
CA SER A 295 -6.43 3.23 -6.84
C SER A 295 -5.47 4.35 -6.42
N GLU A 296 -6.00 5.54 -6.14
CA GLU A 296 -5.23 6.63 -5.52
C GLU A 296 -4.65 6.23 -4.16
N ILE A 297 -5.33 5.33 -3.41
CA ILE A 297 -4.84 4.80 -2.13
C ILE A 297 -3.52 4.04 -2.34
N MET A 298 -3.35 3.33 -3.47
CA MET A 298 -2.09 2.67 -3.81
C MET A 298 -0.96 3.69 -4.01
N ALA A 299 -1.25 4.81 -4.68
CA ALA A 299 -0.28 5.89 -4.86
C ALA A 299 0.09 6.57 -3.53
N VAL A 300 -0.89 6.77 -2.64
CA VAL A 300 -0.64 7.30 -1.29
C VAL A 300 0.25 6.35 -0.48
N LEU A 301 -0.02 5.04 -0.51
CA LEU A 301 0.83 4.05 0.16
C LEU A 301 2.27 4.07 -0.37
N ALA A 302 2.43 4.20 -1.68
CA ALA A 302 3.71 4.25 -2.36
C ALA A 302 4.59 5.46 -2.02
N LEU A 303 3.98 6.58 -1.61
CA LEU A 303 4.62 7.87 -1.42
C LEU A 303 4.68 8.32 0.04
N THR A 304 4.09 7.56 0.95
CA THR A 304 4.01 7.98 2.35
C THR A 304 5.29 7.68 3.13
N THR A 305 5.65 8.58 4.04
CA THR A 305 6.84 8.44 4.90
C THR A 305 6.53 7.94 6.31
N SER A 306 5.25 7.99 6.72
CA SER A 306 4.80 7.54 8.04
C SER A 306 3.28 7.33 8.05
N LEU A 307 2.76 6.66 9.09
CA LEU A 307 1.31 6.55 9.27
C LEU A 307 0.63 7.92 9.41
N ALA A 308 1.30 8.91 10.01
CA ALA A 308 0.76 10.26 10.15
C ALA A 308 0.64 10.96 8.79
N ASP A 309 1.69 10.90 7.97
CA ASP A 309 1.69 11.43 6.60
C ASP A 309 0.64 10.72 5.72
N MET A 310 0.51 9.40 5.85
CA MET A 310 -0.49 8.62 5.12
C MET A 310 -1.90 9.10 5.45
N ARG A 311 -2.20 9.33 6.73
CA ARG A 311 -3.50 9.86 7.18
C ARG A 311 -3.79 11.23 6.60
N GLU A 312 -2.79 12.10 6.55
CA GLU A 312 -2.93 13.44 5.97
C GLU A 312 -3.21 13.36 4.47
N ARG A 313 -2.47 12.53 3.73
CA ARG A 313 -2.66 12.33 2.29
C ARG A 313 -4.02 11.73 1.96
N LEU A 314 -4.42 10.66 2.66
CA LEU A 314 -5.76 10.07 2.51
C LEU A 314 -6.87 11.09 2.80
N GLY A 315 -6.69 11.94 3.81
CA GLY A 315 -7.63 13.01 4.11
C GLY A 315 -7.78 14.00 2.95
N LYS A 316 -6.67 14.38 2.31
CA LYS A 316 -6.62 15.36 1.21
C LYS A 316 -7.15 14.86 -0.13
N MET A 317 -7.48 13.57 -0.29
CA MET A 317 -8.06 13.05 -1.52
C MET A 317 -9.41 13.72 -1.82
N VAL A 318 -9.62 14.10 -3.07
CA VAL A 318 -10.87 14.71 -3.55
C VAL A 318 -11.74 13.63 -4.19
N ILE A 319 -12.98 13.51 -3.71
CA ILE A 319 -13.89 12.44 -4.16
C ILE A 319 -14.98 12.93 -5.12
N GLY A 320 -15.16 14.25 -5.19
CA GLY A 320 -16.17 14.94 -5.98
C GLY A 320 -16.33 16.38 -5.47
N ASN A 321 -17.41 17.03 -5.89
CA ASN A 321 -17.76 18.39 -5.51
C ASN A 321 -19.10 18.42 -4.75
N THR A 322 -19.32 19.50 -4.00
CA THR A 322 -20.64 19.87 -3.51
C THR A 322 -21.49 20.42 -4.65
N ARG A 323 -22.81 20.53 -4.47
CA ARG A 323 -23.69 21.20 -5.45
C ARG A 323 -23.34 22.68 -5.66
N GLU A 324 -22.74 23.31 -4.66
CA GLU A 324 -22.19 24.68 -4.73
C GLU A 324 -20.81 24.74 -5.39
N SER A 325 -20.32 23.65 -5.99
CA SER A 325 -19.04 23.55 -6.70
C SER A 325 -17.80 23.72 -5.81
N HIS A 326 -17.90 23.40 -4.51
CA HIS A 326 -16.74 23.29 -3.63
C HIS A 326 -16.18 21.87 -3.61
N PHE A 327 -14.86 21.71 -3.48
CA PHE A 327 -14.25 20.38 -3.40
C PHE A 327 -14.70 19.64 -2.14
N THR A 328 -15.18 18.40 -2.32
CA THR A 328 -15.44 17.47 -1.22
C THR A 328 -14.21 16.59 -1.02
N PHE A 329 -13.65 16.66 0.18
CA PHE A 329 -12.47 15.90 0.57
C PHE A 329 -12.86 14.65 1.37
N CYS A 330 -12.06 13.59 1.25
CA CYS A 330 -12.28 12.33 1.96
C CYS A 330 -12.40 12.50 3.48
N PHE A 331 -11.60 13.37 4.10
CA PHE A 331 -11.68 13.59 5.55
C PHE A 331 -13.04 14.13 6.02
N MET A 332 -13.83 14.75 5.12
CA MET A 332 -15.14 15.30 5.45
C MET A 332 -16.20 14.22 5.68
N LEU A 333 -15.88 12.95 5.39
CA LEU A 333 -16.77 11.83 5.65
C LEU A 333 -16.68 11.30 7.10
N ASP A 334 -15.85 11.90 7.96
CA ASP A 334 -15.65 11.70 9.41
C ASP A 334 -15.36 10.26 9.90
N LEU A 335 -15.87 9.23 9.22
CA LEU A 335 -15.78 7.79 9.53
C LEU A 335 -14.78 7.04 8.64
N ILE A 336 -14.59 7.51 7.40
CA ILE A 336 -13.83 6.74 6.41
C ILE A 336 -12.34 6.88 6.62
N THR A 337 -11.88 8.02 7.14
CA THR A 337 -10.45 8.17 7.45
C THR A 337 -10.05 7.20 8.55
N GLU A 338 -10.87 6.99 9.59
CA GLU A 338 -10.59 6.03 10.67
C GLU A 338 -10.77 4.56 10.24
N MET A 339 -11.76 4.22 9.43
CA MET A 339 -11.95 2.81 9.00
C MET A 339 -11.08 2.39 7.81
N ALA A 340 -10.77 3.30 6.87
CA ALA A 340 -9.72 3.08 5.90
C ALA A 340 -8.36 3.01 6.62
N GLN A 341 -8.17 3.80 7.69
CA GLN A 341 -7.03 3.63 8.61
C GLN A 341 -7.04 2.25 9.26
N GLU A 342 -8.15 1.71 9.76
CA GLU A 342 -8.21 0.38 10.38
C GLU A 342 -7.92 -0.74 9.36
N THR A 343 -8.43 -0.60 8.13
CA THR A 343 -8.12 -1.51 7.01
C THR A 343 -6.65 -1.40 6.60
N THR A 344 -6.07 -0.20 6.74
CA THR A 344 -4.66 0.11 6.56
C THR A 344 -3.80 -0.27 7.78
N ARG A 345 -4.40 -0.39 8.95
CA ARG A 345 -3.78 -0.87 10.19
C ARG A 345 -3.78 -2.40 10.19
N ALA A 346 -4.80 -3.02 9.59
CA ALA A 346 -4.89 -4.44 9.24
C ALA A 346 -3.94 -4.82 8.10
N LEU A 347 -3.68 -3.90 7.15
CA LEU A 347 -2.51 -3.99 6.27
C LEU A 347 -1.21 -4.09 7.04
N ARG A 348 -1.23 -3.68 8.33
CA ARG A 348 -0.01 -3.52 9.10
C ARG A 348 0.92 -2.66 8.20
N THR A 349 0.45 -1.50 7.75
CA THR A 349 1.27 -0.56 6.94
C THR A 349 2.36 0.12 7.76
N GLY A 350 2.44 -0.24 9.04
CA GLY A 350 3.68 -0.24 9.76
C GLY A 350 4.72 -1.18 9.19
N TYR A 351 4.67 -1.60 7.93
CA TYR A 351 5.59 -2.58 7.44
C TYR A 351 6.06 -2.33 6.03
N ILE A 352 7.38 -2.32 5.88
CA ILE A 352 7.99 -2.47 4.57
C ILE A 352 7.72 -3.92 4.18
N LEU A 353 7.08 -4.13 3.03
CA LEU A 353 7.11 -5.45 2.40
C LEU A 353 8.50 -5.67 1.86
N VAL A 354 9.40 -6.04 2.75
CA VAL A 354 10.73 -6.45 2.35
C VAL A 354 10.63 -7.93 2.05
N TYR A 355 10.50 -8.24 0.76
CA TYR A 355 11.23 -9.40 0.27
C TYR A 355 12.70 -9.06 0.41
N ILE A 356 13.21 -9.22 1.63
CA ILE A 356 14.65 -9.28 1.81
C ILE A 356 15.01 -10.62 1.23
N TYR A 357 15.38 -10.63 -0.04
CA TYR A 357 16.21 -11.69 -0.55
C TYR A 357 17.62 -11.11 -0.55
N ILE A 358 18.33 -11.20 0.58
CA ILE A 358 19.76 -10.94 0.56
C ILE A 358 20.36 -12.09 -0.22
N TRP A 359 20.87 -11.75 -1.40
CA TRP A 359 21.58 -12.69 -2.22
C TRP A 359 23.06 -12.76 -1.82
N LYS A 360 23.34 -12.81 -0.52
CA LYS A 360 24.69 -13.16 -0.01
C LYS A 360 25.01 -14.65 -0.24
N HIS A 361 24.28 -15.30 -1.13
CA HIS A 361 24.11 -16.75 -1.11
C HIS A 361 24.21 -17.43 -2.46
N GLN A 362 24.47 -16.75 -3.58
CA GLN A 362 24.63 -17.45 -4.86
C GLN A 362 25.84 -16.93 -5.64
N HIS A 363 26.92 -17.72 -5.67
CA HIS A 363 27.97 -17.56 -6.67
C HIS A 363 27.55 -18.19 -7.98
N ILE A 364 27.85 -17.51 -9.10
CA ILE A 364 27.86 -18.09 -10.45
C ILE A 364 29.10 -18.96 -10.60
#